data_AF-A0A818XGK7-F1
#
_entry.id   AF-A0A818XGK7-F1
#
_cell.length_a   1.000
_cell.length_b   1.000
_cell.length_c   1.000
_cell.angle_alpha   90.00
_cell.angle_beta   90.00
_cell.angle_gamma   90.00
#
_symmetry.space_group_name_H-M   'P 1'
#
loop_
_entity.id
_entity.type
_entity.pdbx_description
1 polymer ?
#
loop_
_entity_poly.entity_id
_entity_poly.type
_entity_poly.pdbx_seq_one_letter_code
_entity_poly.pdbx_strand_id
1 'polypeptide(L)'
;MFHSLLYKKRHNSVSYFVRYSFSDNVQEQRFGAIDLFFMFNGFGYALIKYYPVKEFFSDAFKKSNYYYLIKRPIDYLYFILEKSHCQHDVVPIDQIINHCIVVEKNDYLFVTNILSYNEHD
;
A
#
# COMPACT_ATOMS: atom_id res chain seq x y z
N MET A 1 8.42 23.31 -2.93
CA MET A 1 8.89 22.87 -1.61
C MET A 1 8.83 21.35 -1.57
N PHE A 2 9.87 20.68 -1.07
CA PHE A 2 10.02 19.23 -1.06
C PHE A 2 10.10 18.76 0.40
N HIS A 3 9.28 17.79 0.81
CA HIS A 3 9.36 17.20 2.16
C HIS A 3 9.37 15.68 2.06
N SER A 4 10.40 15.06 2.64
CA SER A 4 10.44 13.60 2.82
C SER A 4 9.80 13.27 4.17
N LEU A 5 8.88 12.30 4.16
CA LEU A 5 8.10 11.89 5.33
C LEU A 5 8.38 10.43 5.67
N LEU A 6 9.62 10.06 5.95
CA LEU A 6 9.92 8.71 6.44
C LEU A 6 9.61 8.61 7.94
N TYR A 7 8.38 8.21 8.30
CA TYR A 7 7.99 7.88 9.68
C TYR A 7 8.00 6.37 9.91
N LYS A 8 8.75 5.95 10.94
CA LYS A 8 8.83 4.56 11.42
C LYS A 8 8.26 4.49 12.84
N LYS A 9 7.12 3.83 13.03
CA LYS A 9 6.61 3.51 14.39
C LYS A 9 7.15 2.13 14.78
N ARG A 10 7.85 2.03 15.92
CA ARG A 10 8.40 0.78 16.49
C ARG A 10 9.26 -0.07 15.55
N HIS A 11 10.11 0.55 14.73
CA HIS A 11 11.06 -0.09 13.79
C HIS A 11 10.46 -1.04 12.72
N ASN A 12 9.19 -1.45 12.82
CA ASN A 12 8.59 -2.52 12.03
C ASN A 12 7.42 -2.07 11.14
N SER A 13 6.90 -0.84 11.31
CA SER A 13 5.84 -0.31 10.46
C SER A 13 6.19 1.06 9.88
N VAL A 14 5.94 1.21 8.57
CA VAL A 14 6.11 2.45 7.80
C VAL A 14 4.72 3.06 7.62
N SER A 15 4.42 4.20 8.26
CA SER A 15 3.05 4.75 8.25
C SER A 15 2.67 5.55 6.98
N TYR A 16 3.61 5.71 6.05
CA TYR A 16 3.38 6.35 4.75
C TYR A 16 3.39 5.37 3.59
N PHE A 17 3.20 4.09 3.89
CA PHE A 17 2.81 3.15 2.86
C PHE A 17 1.34 3.39 2.53
N VAL A 18 1.03 3.49 1.24
CA VAL A 18 -0.29 3.86 0.77
C VAL A 18 -0.77 2.95 -0.35
N ARG A 19 -2.09 2.85 -0.45
CA ARG A 19 -2.79 2.38 -1.64
C ARG A 19 -3.16 3.59 -2.48
N TYR A 20 -2.91 3.53 -3.78
CA TYR A 20 -3.15 4.63 -4.70
C TYR A 20 -3.61 4.14 -6.08
N SER A 21 -4.20 5.05 -6.86
CA SER A 21 -4.51 4.83 -8.28
C SER A 21 -3.38 5.42 -9.12
N PHE A 22 -2.85 4.68 -10.11
CA PHE A 22 -1.82 5.21 -11.02
C PHE A 22 -2.39 5.88 -12.27
N SER A 23 -3.64 5.56 -12.60
CA SER A 23 -4.39 6.18 -13.70
C SER A 23 -5.81 6.48 -13.25
N ASP A 24 -6.56 7.23 -14.06
CA ASP A 24 -7.99 7.49 -13.84
C ASP A 24 -8.83 6.20 -13.88
N ASN A 25 -8.23 5.08 -14.26
CA ASN A 25 -8.85 3.77 -14.23
C ASN A 25 -8.79 3.18 -12.81
N VAL A 26 -9.89 3.34 -12.06
CA VAL A 26 -10.08 2.93 -10.65
C VAL A 26 -9.75 1.44 -10.37
N GLN A 27 -9.64 0.62 -11.40
CA GLN A 27 -9.39 -0.82 -11.28
C GLN A 27 -7.91 -1.16 -11.01
N GLU A 28 -6.95 -0.32 -11.39
CA GLU A 28 -5.53 -0.62 -11.19
C GLU A 28 -5.01 -0.02 -9.88
N GLN A 29 -5.23 -0.76 -8.79
CA GLN A 29 -4.82 -0.35 -7.46
C GLN A 29 -3.39 -0.77 -7.19
N ARG A 30 -2.56 0.21 -6.81
CA ARG A 30 -1.15 0.00 -6.50
C ARG A 30 -0.85 0.33 -5.06
N PHE A 31 0.32 -0.13 -4.64
CA PHE A 31 0.78 -0.09 -3.27
C PHE A 31 2.21 0.42 -3.25
N GLY A 32 2.50 1.36 -2.35
CA GLY A 32 3.84 1.94 -2.33
C GLY A 32 4.17 2.76 -1.11
N ALA A 33 5.47 2.95 -0.90
CA ALA A 33 5.98 3.83 0.15
C ALA A 33 6.19 5.23 -0.43
N ILE A 34 5.66 6.25 0.23
CA ILE A 34 5.90 7.63 -0.19
C ILE A 34 7.32 8.04 0.23
N ASP A 35 8.15 8.40 -0.74
CA ASP A 35 9.50 8.92 -0.49
C ASP A 35 9.48 10.44 -0.26
N LEU A 36 8.64 11.14 -1.04
CA LEU A 36 8.64 12.59 -1.11
C LEU A 36 7.28 13.16 -1.51
N PHE A 37 6.85 14.23 -0.83
CA PHE A 37 5.80 15.11 -1.31
C PHE A 37 6.39 16.38 -1.90
N PHE A 38 5.80 16.86 -3.00
CA PHE A 38 6.23 18.08 -3.67
C PHE A 38 5.09 18.82 -4.36
N MET A 39 5.35 20.08 -4.69
CA MET A 39 4.40 20.96 -5.38
C MET A 39 4.94 21.33 -6.75
N PHE A 40 4.10 21.26 -7.78
CA PHE A 40 4.39 21.72 -9.13
C PHE A 40 3.17 22.46 -9.70
N ASN A 41 3.36 23.69 -10.19
CA ASN A 41 2.30 24.55 -10.73
C ASN A 41 1.07 24.71 -9.81
N GLY A 42 1.27 24.72 -8.49
CA GLY A 42 0.17 24.85 -7.51
C GLY A 42 -0.55 23.54 -7.17
N PHE A 43 -0.17 22.42 -7.80
CA PHE A 43 -0.71 21.10 -7.51
C PHE A 43 0.28 20.26 -6.69
N GLY A 44 -0.26 19.43 -5.80
CA GLY A 44 0.54 18.54 -4.95
C GLY A 44 0.70 17.15 -5.53
N TYR A 45 1.91 16.62 -5.43
CA TYR A 45 2.30 15.31 -5.94
C TYR A 45 3.06 14.51 -4.88
N ALA A 46 2.99 13.19 -5.00
CA ALA A 46 3.79 12.24 -4.24
C ALA A 46 4.69 11.44 -5.19
N LEU A 47 5.96 11.30 -4.83
CA LEU A 47 6.87 10.32 -5.38
C LEU A 47 6.74 9.05 -4.53
N ILE A 48 6.29 7.97 -5.15
CA ILE A 48 5.96 6.72 -4.48
C ILE A 48 6.84 5.60 -5.02
N LYS A 49 7.58 4.94 -4.14
CA LYS A 49 8.25 3.68 -4.44
C LYS A 49 7.21 2.56 -4.51
N TYR A 50 6.93 2.09 -5.71
CA TYR A 50 5.93 1.08 -6.03
C TYR A 50 6.41 -0.34 -5.65
N TYR A 51 5.50 -1.12 -5.06
CA TYR A 51 5.69 -2.55 -4.76
C TYR A 51 4.55 -3.36 -5.40
N PRO A 52 4.85 -4.25 -6.37
CA PRO A 52 3.82 -5.03 -7.05
C PRO A 52 3.22 -6.10 -6.12
N VAL A 53 1.95 -6.42 -6.37
CA VAL A 53 1.27 -7.54 -5.71
C VAL A 53 1.92 -8.84 -6.18
N LYS A 54 2.47 -9.60 -5.24
CA LYS A 54 3.12 -10.89 -5.47
C LYS A 54 2.09 -12.02 -5.56
N GLU A 55 1.20 -12.08 -4.59
CA GLU A 55 0.18 -13.13 -4.48
C GLU A 55 -1.01 -12.70 -3.62
N PHE A 56 -2.13 -13.40 -3.78
CA PHE A 56 -3.34 -13.21 -2.97
C PHE A 56 -3.20 -13.92 -1.62
N PHE A 57 -3.56 -13.26 -0.52
CA PHE A 57 -3.48 -13.89 0.80
C PHE A 57 -4.41 -15.10 0.92
N SER A 58 -5.55 -15.10 0.22
CA SER A 58 -6.48 -16.23 0.19
C SER A 58 -5.86 -17.54 -0.33
N ASP A 59 -4.80 -17.45 -1.15
CA ASP A 59 -4.15 -18.61 -1.74
C ASP A 59 -3.55 -19.56 -0.69
N ALA A 60 -3.17 -19.03 0.48
CA ALA A 60 -2.72 -19.81 1.63
C ALA A 60 -3.82 -20.74 2.19
N PHE A 61 -5.09 -20.44 1.91
CA PHE A 61 -6.25 -21.17 2.44
C PHE A 61 -6.94 -22.07 1.40
N LYS A 62 -6.36 -22.27 0.21
CA LYS A 62 -6.97 -23.09 -0.87
C LYS A 62 -7.40 -24.49 -0.45
N LYS A 63 -6.75 -25.08 0.56
CA LYS A 63 -7.06 -26.43 1.08
C LYS A 63 -8.22 -26.43 2.11
N SER A 64 -8.69 -25.28 2.54
CA SER A 64 -9.79 -25.15 3.50
C SER A 64 -11.14 -25.38 2.82
N ASN A 65 -12.03 -26.13 3.48
CA ASN A 65 -13.43 -26.28 3.05
C ASN A 65 -14.18 -24.93 2.98
N TYR A 66 -13.68 -23.91 3.68
CA TYR A 66 -14.26 -22.57 3.71
C TYR A 66 -13.67 -21.60 2.68
N TYR A 67 -12.72 -22.04 1.85
CA TYR A 67 -11.97 -21.17 0.92
C TYR A 67 -12.88 -20.25 0.09
N TYR A 68 -13.94 -20.78 -0.51
CA TYR A 68 -14.86 -20.00 -1.35
C TYR A 68 -15.59 -18.87 -0.60
N LEU A 69 -15.82 -19.04 0.70
CA LEU A 69 -16.47 -18.04 1.54
C LEU A 69 -15.51 -16.92 1.93
N ILE A 70 -14.24 -17.26 2.15
CA ILE A 70 -13.25 -16.33 2.69
C ILE A 70 -12.40 -15.65 1.62
N LYS A 71 -12.31 -16.22 0.40
CA LYS A 71 -11.42 -15.74 -0.68
C LYS A 71 -11.57 -14.25 -0.94
N ARG A 72 -12.78 -13.83 -1.35
CA ARG A 72 -13.05 -12.43 -1.70
C ARG A 72 -12.82 -11.49 -0.50
N PRO A 73 -13.44 -11.72 0.68
CA PRO A 73 -13.23 -10.84 1.84
C PRO A 73 -11.75 -10.65 2.21
N ILE A 74 -10.97 -11.73 2.16
CA ILE A 74 -9.56 -11.70 2.51
C ILE A 74 -8.74 -10.92 1.48
N ASP A 75 -8.95 -11.17 0.20
CA ASP A 75 -8.16 -10.54 -0.87
C ASP A 75 -8.46 -9.04 -1.02
N TYR A 76 -9.56 -8.55 -0.46
CA TYR A 76 -9.83 -7.11 -0.37
C TYR A 76 -9.10 -6.42 0.79
N LEU A 77 -8.68 -7.18 1.81
CA LEU A 77 -8.15 -6.65 3.06
C LEU A 77 -6.64 -6.85 3.19
N TYR A 78 -6.11 -7.94 2.65
CA TYR A 78 -4.74 -8.38 2.88
C TYR A 78 -4.01 -8.65 1.56
N PHE A 79 -2.83 -8.08 1.43
CA PHE A 79 -2.02 -8.12 0.22
C PHE A 79 -0.60 -8.56 0.56
N ILE A 80 -0.02 -9.43 -0.26
CA ILE A 80 1.38 -9.81 -0.20
C ILE A 80 2.09 -9.13 -1.37
N LEU A 81 3.08 -8.29 -1.08
CA LEU A 81 3.82 -7.53 -2.07
C LEU A 81 5.27 -8.00 -2.18
N GLU A 82 5.83 -7.87 -3.37
CA GLU A 82 7.21 -8.21 -3.67
C GLU A 82 8.16 -7.06 -3.31
N LYS A 83 9.27 -7.36 -2.63
CA LYS A 83 10.29 -6.37 -2.23
C LYS A 83 11.31 -6.01 -3.32
N SER A 84 11.50 -6.90 -4.30
CA SER A 84 12.62 -6.87 -5.24
C SER A 84 12.46 -5.79 -6.31
N HIS A 85 11.24 -5.35 -6.58
CA HIS A 85 10.95 -4.41 -7.65
C HIS A 85 11.01 -2.96 -7.16
N CYS A 86 11.76 -2.12 -7.86
CA CYS A 86 11.91 -0.70 -7.53
C CYS A 86 11.57 0.15 -8.75
N GLN A 87 10.30 0.54 -8.85
CA GLN A 87 9.85 1.61 -9.73
C GLN A 87 9.35 2.76 -8.88
N HIS A 88 9.48 3.98 -9.39
CA HIS A 88 8.90 5.15 -8.76
C HIS A 88 7.77 5.67 -9.62
N ASP A 89 6.63 5.84 -9.00
CA ASP A 89 5.46 6.48 -9.58
C ASP A 89 5.39 7.93 -9.07
N VAL A 90 5.02 8.85 -9.95
CA VAL A 90 4.66 10.21 -9.57
C VAL A 90 3.16 10.33 -9.72
N VAL A 91 2.46 10.53 -8.61
CA VAL A 91 1.00 10.61 -8.59
C VAL A 91 0.52 11.89 -7.92
N PRO A 92 -0.54 12.53 -8.44
CA PRO A 92 -1.29 13.54 -7.72
C PRO A 92 -1.72 13.05 -6.33
N ILE A 93 -1.70 13.93 -5.32
CA ILE A 93 -2.03 13.54 -3.93
C ILE A 93 -3.48 13.05 -3.80
N ASP A 94 -4.41 13.54 -4.61
CA ASP A 94 -5.82 13.12 -4.65
C ASP A 94 -6.02 11.70 -5.18
N GLN A 95 -5.01 11.10 -5.83
CA GLN A 95 -5.02 9.70 -6.24
C GLN A 95 -4.55 8.74 -5.12
N ILE A 96 -4.12 9.27 -3.97
CA ILE A 96 -3.84 8.47 -2.77
C ILE A 96 -5.17 8.11 -2.12
N ILE A 97 -5.43 6.80 -2.01
CA ILE A 97 -6.70 6.28 -1.51
C ILE A 97 -6.64 6.20 0.01
N ASN A 98 -5.79 5.33 0.55
CA ASN A 98 -5.72 5.05 1.99
C ASN A 98 -4.28 4.80 2.44
N HIS A 99 -4.02 5.05 3.72
CA HIS A 99 -2.83 4.54 4.40
C HIS A 99 -2.94 3.04 4.64
N CYS A 100 -1.80 2.37 4.62
CA CYS A 100 -1.71 0.95 4.88
C CYS A 100 -0.83 0.67 6.09
N ILE A 101 -1.18 -0.39 6.82
CA ILE A 101 -0.27 -1.04 7.76
C ILE A 101 0.57 -2.02 6.97
N VAL A 102 1.89 -1.93 7.16
CA VAL A 102 2.86 -2.84 6.56
C VAL A 102 3.56 -3.61 7.65
N VAL A 103 3.61 -4.92 7.49
CA VAL A 103 4.47 -5.82 8.25
C VAL A 103 5.56 -6.31 7.32
N GLU A 104 6.78 -5.89 7.60
CA GLU A 104 7.96 -6.33 6.85
C GLU A 104 8.32 -7.78 7.21
N LYS A 105 8.44 -8.64 6.20
CA LYS A 105 8.98 -10.00 6.31
C LYS A 105 10.27 -10.10 5.51
N ASN A 106 11.02 -11.19 5.65
CA ASN A 106 12.31 -11.32 4.95
C ASN A 106 12.15 -11.18 3.43
N ASP A 107 11.18 -11.89 2.84
CA ASP A 107 11.04 -12.02 1.38
C ASP A 107 9.87 -11.24 0.77
N TYR A 108 9.02 -10.63 1.60
CA TYR A 108 7.80 -9.94 1.14
C TYR A 108 7.35 -8.85 2.12
N LEU A 109 6.41 -8.02 1.68
CA LEU A 109 5.66 -7.10 2.54
C LEU A 109 4.24 -7.61 2.69
N PHE A 110 3.76 -7.72 3.92
CA PHE A 110 2.35 -7.97 4.19
C PHE A 110 1.66 -6.64 4.46
N VAL A 111 0.63 -6.34 3.67
CA VAL A 111 -0.02 -5.03 3.65
C VAL A 111 -1.51 -5.17 3.88
N THR A 112 -2.06 -4.30 4.73
CA THR A 112 -3.50 -4.18 4.95
C THR A 112 -3.91 -2.72 5.01
N ASN A 113 -5.12 -2.40 4.56
CA ASN A 113 -5.62 -1.03 4.58
C ASN A 113 -6.05 -0.64 6.00
N ILE A 114 -5.76 0.60 6.39
CA ILE A 114 -6.35 1.19 7.59
C ILE A 114 -7.80 1.56 7.25
N LEU A 115 -8.77 0.79 7.78
CA LEU A 115 -10.20 0.99 7.50
C LEU A 115 -10.84 2.07 8.37
N SER A 116 -10.22 2.42 9.50
CA SER A 116 -10.59 3.59 10.29
C SER A 116 -9.38 4.09 11.08
N TYR A 117 -9.13 5.40 11.03
CA TYR A 117 -8.33 6.09 12.05
C TYR A 117 -9.21 6.30 13.29
N ASN A 118 -9.62 5.21 13.95
CA ASN A 118 -10.13 5.27 15.33
C ASN A 118 -9.06 4.82 16.33
N GLU A 119 -7.79 4.97 15.98
CA GLU A 119 -6.69 4.93 16.92
C GLU A 119 -6.34 6.38 17.27
N HIS A 120 -7.08 6.92 18.23
CA HIS A 120 -6.66 8.07 19.02
C HIS A 120 -5.24 7.83 19.55
N ASP A 121 -4.38 8.84 19.40
CA ASP A 121 -3.15 9.16 20.16
C ASP A 121 -2.45 8.03 20.95
#